data_AF-A0AAU5WRI5-F1
#
_entry.id   AF-A0AAU5WRI5-F1
#
_cell.length_a   1.000
_cell.length_b   1.000
_cell.length_c   1.000
_cell.angle_alpha   90.00
_cell.angle_beta   90.00
_cell.angle_gamma   90.00
#
_symmetry.space_group_name_H-M   'P 1'
#
loop_
_entity.id
_entity.type
_entity.pdbx_description
1 polymer ?
#
loop_
_entity_poly.entity_id
_entity_poly.type
_entity_poly.pdbx_seq_one_letter_code
_entity_poly.pdbx_strand_id
1 'polypeptide(L)'
;MNGRTDSVEIISPNNVLANAMLRSVDMVRPRLQAANPDRVAFCVGTQINGAPHLGTCLVQTAAFLLAKQTKRAFGVDTIVRFGALDNAPYDIRLDPETHHAYQTTYAYALGVDGVEDLLGRYYRAMFDSLADATGVDYEIETYTAQQADPAFRHEFLATLGRLAQIRWPLAPSHGQVHIRLPCRQCGWAEKRAERTRLLRTGSGGADFAAVCTDHGDYEVAVTADTGAYLDLATLYRNLVKERLAVRDHVTLSVMVKGGDWAYGCQLVDEAFAQLPGLVPPPRVFTPMVLTDTGAKLSKSLIRENRVAPPSGARPWMLDVTDWDGDTDSFIDAMVWLVSRMLADPKHFYRSYTTAELDRIMTARPAPTTAPRAREMNLYRRYFDLVAAGSKTIEVRVQYPNLRNLAAGDHVRFVCGGDDALTRVKRVAHYSSFEEMLDTEDPERVNPTSPRDQQLANIRRIYGPEKEALGVLAIEIELISEPTA
;
A
#
# COMPACT_ATOMS: atom_id res chain seq x y z
N MET A 1 22.87 -5.80 -38.82
CA MET A 1 21.58 -6.50 -38.73
C MET A 1 21.07 -6.30 -37.31
N ASN A 2 20.19 -5.33 -37.13
CA ASN A 2 19.58 -5.04 -35.83
C ASN A 2 18.61 -6.18 -35.51
N GLY A 3 19.02 -7.08 -34.61
CA GLY A 3 18.11 -8.03 -34.01
C GLY A 3 17.02 -7.25 -33.29
N ARG A 4 15.82 -7.21 -33.88
CA ARG A 4 14.60 -6.95 -33.10
C ARG A 4 14.57 -8.04 -32.04
N THR A 5 14.93 -7.70 -30.82
CA THR A 5 14.44 -8.44 -29.66
C THR A 5 12.93 -8.43 -29.78
N ASP A 6 12.33 -9.59 -30.08
CA ASP A 6 10.88 -9.75 -30.14
C ASP A 6 10.31 -9.29 -28.79
N SER A 7 9.86 -8.03 -28.75
CA SER A 7 9.25 -7.47 -27.56
C SER A 7 7.98 -8.26 -27.32
N VAL A 8 7.88 -8.90 -26.15
CA VAL A 8 6.66 -9.59 -25.73
C VAL A 8 5.49 -8.64 -25.89
N GLU A 9 4.67 -8.89 -26.89
CA GLU A 9 3.48 -8.09 -27.14
C GLU A 9 2.38 -8.56 -26.19
N ILE A 10 1.86 -7.63 -25.39
CA ILE A 10 0.63 -7.82 -24.64
C ILE A 10 -0.48 -7.35 -25.57
N ILE A 11 -1.29 -8.27 -26.09
CA ILE A 11 -2.40 -7.92 -26.99
C ILE A 11 -3.70 -8.02 -26.20
N SER A 12 -4.48 -6.93 -26.14
CA SER A 12 -5.70 -6.84 -25.34
C SER A 12 -6.76 -5.95 -25.99
N PRO A 13 -8.00 -6.45 -26.21
CA PRO A 13 -9.13 -5.62 -26.58
C PRO A 13 -9.87 -5.13 -25.32
N ASN A 14 -9.44 -4.02 -24.72
CA ASN A 14 -10.33 -3.23 -23.86
C ASN A 14 -10.62 -1.92 -24.59
N ASN A 15 -11.88 -1.68 -24.97
CA ASN A 15 -12.22 -0.52 -25.80
C ASN A 15 -12.76 0.67 -24.99
N VAL A 16 -13.35 0.45 -23.82
CA VAL A 16 -14.01 1.56 -23.08
C VAL A 16 -12.95 2.47 -22.48
N LEU A 17 -12.10 1.92 -21.62
CA LEU A 17 -11.08 2.69 -20.92
C LEU A 17 -9.93 3.11 -21.85
N ALA A 18 -9.63 2.32 -22.87
CA ALA A 18 -8.58 2.65 -23.82
C ALA A 18 -8.92 3.83 -24.73
N ASN A 19 -10.21 4.08 -24.96
CA ASN A 19 -10.65 5.26 -25.72
C ASN A 19 -10.84 6.50 -24.83
N ALA A 20 -10.94 6.31 -23.51
CA ALA A 20 -11.13 7.38 -22.54
C ALA A 20 -9.84 7.86 -21.87
N MET A 21 -8.77 7.06 -21.88
CA MET A 21 -7.51 7.35 -21.18
C MET A 21 -6.30 7.22 -22.11
N LEU A 22 -5.38 8.17 -21.99
CA LEU A 22 -4.07 8.09 -22.65
C LEU A 22 -3.06 7.29 -21.82
N ARG A 23 -3.17 7.34 -20.48
CA ARG A 23 -2.32 6.60 -19.55
C ARG A 23 -3.16 5.95 -18.47
N SER A 24 -2.71 4.81 -17.96
CA SER A 24 -3.42 4.08 -16.89
C SER A 24 -3.66 4.93 -15.64
N VAL A 25 -2.73 5.85 -15.34
CA VAL A 25 -2.80 6.79 -14.21
C VAL A 25 -3.84 7.90 -14.40
N ASP A 26 -4.35 8.14 -15.60
CA ASP A 26 -5.36 9.20 -15.81
C ASP A 26 -6.70 8.89 -15.10
N MET A 27 -6.90 7.67 -14.62
CA MET A 27 -8.04 7.29 -13.77
C MET A 27 -8.18 8.15 -12.51
N VAL A 28 -7.07 8.63 -11.93
CA VAL A 28 -7.11 9.49 -10.72
C VAL A 28 -7.28 10.97 -11.04
N ARG A 29 -7.07 11.38 -12.30
CA ARG A 29 -7.06 12.79 -12.74
C ARG A 29 -8.34 13.56 -12.36
N PRO A 30 -9.56 13.03 -12.54
CA PRO A 30 -10.77 13.81 -12.25
C PRO A 30 -10.84 14.23 -10.77
N ARG A 31 -10.47 13.34 -9.85
CA ARG A 31 -10.47 13.64 -8.42
C ARG A 31 -9.31 14.53 -8.00
N LEU A 32 -8.15 14.40 -8.65
CA LEU A 32 -7.04 15.33 -8.44
C LEU A 32 -7.42 16.76 -8.82
N GLN A 33 -8.04 16.95 -9.98
CA GLN A 33 -8.48 18.29 -10.43
C GLN A 33 -9.58 18.88 -9.54
N ALA A 34 -10.50 18.05 -9.06
CA ALA A 34 -11.59 18.52 -8.21
C ALA A 34 -11.15 18.86 -6.78
N ALA A 35 -10.23 18.07 -6.21
CA ALA A 35 -9.81 18.23 -4.82
C ALA A 35 -8.58 19.13 -4.63
N ASN A 36 -7.71 19.23 -5.66
CA ASN A 36 -6.42 19.92 -5.59
C ASN A 36 -5.62 19.62 -4.29
N PRO A 37 -5.35 18.34 -4.00
CA PRO A 37 -4.75 17.94 -2.73
C PRO A 37 -3.24 18.26 -2.69
N ASP A 38 -2.70 18.43 -1.48
CA ASP A 38 -1.25 18.58 -1.27
C ASP A 38 -0.50 17.25 -1.46
N ARG A 39 -1.19 16.14 -1.18
CA ARG A 39 -0.65 14.78 -1.24
C ARG A 39 -1.69 13.76 -1.72
N VAL A 40 -1.22 12.67 -2.34
CA VAL A 40 -2.05 11.52 -2.71
C VAL A 40 -1.55 10.26 -1.99
N ALA A 41 -2.45 9.58 -1.28
CA ALA A 41 -2.15 8.31 -0.63
C ALA A 41 -2.76 7.16 -1.44
N PHE A 42 -1.94 6.24 -1.94
CA PHE A 42 -2.39 5.00 -2.58
C PHE A 42 -2.58 3.92 -1.52
N CYS A 43 -3.83 3.68 -1.14
CA CYS A 43 -4.20 2.78 -0.05
C CYS A 43 -4.42 1.36 -0.59
N VAL A 44 -3.57 0.42 -0.16
CA VAL A 44 -3.67 -1.02 -0.44
C VAL A 44 -3.83 -1.76 0.88
N GLY A 45 -4.59 -2.86 0.91
CA GLY A 45 -4.71 -3.66 2.13
C GLY A 45 -4.90 -5.13 1.84
N THR A 46 -4.31 -5.97 2.70
CA THR A 46 -4.39 -7.43 2.58
C THR A 46 -4.52 -8.09 3.95
N GLN A 47 -5.09 -9.29 3.97
CA GLN A 47 -5.02 -10.15 5.15
C GLN A 47 -3.61 -10.68 5.30
N ILE A 48 -3.01 -10.44 6.45
CA ILE A 48 -1.65 -10.90 6.76
C ILE A 48 -1.71 -12.33 7.33
N ASN A 49 -2.18 -13.29 6.54
CA ASN A 49 -2.35 -14.69 6.98
C ASN A 49 -1.27 -15.64 6.42
N GLY A 50 -0.10 -15.08 6.12
CA GLY A 50 1.06 -15.78 5.56
C GLY A 50 1.73 -14.99 4.45
N ALA A 51 2.63 -15.67 3.73
CA ALA A 51 3.31 -15.11 2.58
C ALA A 51 2.33 -14.76 1.45
N PRO A 52 2.51 -13.59 0.80
CA PRO A 52 1.63 -13.17 -0.28
C PRO A 52 1.77 -14.08 -1.51
N HIS A 53 0.71 -14.15 -2.30
CA HIS A 53 0.72 -14.77 -3.62
C HIS A 53 0.82 -13.69 -4.71
N LEU A 54 1.08 -14.08 -5.97
CA LEU A 54 1.33 -13.15 -7.09
C LEU A 54 0.29 -12.05 -7.24
N GLY A 55 -1.00 -12.36 -7.08
CA GLY A 55 -2.07 -11.37 -7.15
C GLY A 55 -1.96 -10.27 -6.09
N THR A 56 -1.53 -10.62 -4.87
CA THR A 56 -1.29 -9.64 -3.79
C THR A 56 -0.09 -8.75 -4.14
N CYS A 57 1.01 -9.35 -4.61
CA CYS A 57 2.21 -8.62 -5.00
C CYS A 57 1.99 -7.71 -6.20
N LEU A 58 1.14 -8.11 -7.15
CA LEU A 58 0.72 -7.30 -8.29
C LEU A 58 -0.01 -6.04 -7.82
N VAL A 59 -0.98 -6.17 -6.92
CA VAL A 59 -1.72 -5.01 -6.37
C VAL A 59 -0.78 -4.05 -5.65
N GLN A 60 0.10 -4.60 -4.80
CA GLN A 60 1.10 -3.83 -4.06
C GLN A 60 2.05 -3.09 -5.00
N THR A 61 2.65 -3.79 -5.96
CA THR A 61 3.57 -3.20 -6.96
C THR A 61 2.86 -2.13 -7.79
N ALA A 62 1.60 -2.37 -8.19
CA ALA A 62 0.81 -1.40 -8.91
C ALA A 62 0.56 -0.13 -8.10
N ALA A 63 0.35 -0.22 -6.77
CA ALA A 63 0.18 0.95 -5.92
C ALA A 63 1.43 1.86 -5.95
N PHE A 64 2.63 1.29 -5.80
CA PHE A 64 3.89 2.05 -5.89
C PHE A 64 4.10 2.66 -7.28
N LEU A 65 3.85 1.92 -8.35
CA LEU A 65 4.02 2.44 -9.71
C LEU A 65 2.98 3.49 -10.09
N LEU A 66 1.73 3.35 -9.64
CA LEU A 66 0.69 4.38 -9.81
C LEU A 66 1.06 5.64 -9.03
N ALA A 67 1.59 5.51 -7.81
CA ALA A 67 2.09 6.64 -7.02
C ALA A 67 3.26 7.35 -7.72
N LYS A 68 4.24 6.60 -8.25
CA LYS A 68 5.37 7.14 -9.04
C LYS A 68 4.87 7.89 -10.28
N GLN A 69 3.97 7.26 -11.05
CA GLN A 69 3.40 7.87 -12.26
C GLN A 69 2.57 9.10 -11.93
N THR A 70 1.84 9.10 -10.82
CA THR A 70 1.01 10.23 -10.38
C THR A 70 1.89 11.43 -10.03
N LYS A 71 2.94 11.21 -9.22
CA LYS A 71 3.91 12.26 -8.88
C LYS A 71 4.55 12.86 -10.14
N ARG A 72 4.99 12.01 -11.06
CA ARG A 72 5.60 12.44 -12.32
C ARG A 72 4.63 13.18 -13.26
N ALA A 73 3.39 12.70 -13.38
CA ALA A 73 2.43 13.23 -14.34
C ALA A 73 1.68 14.48 -13.85
N PHE A 74 1.54 14.65 -12.53
CA PHE A 74 0.71 15.69 -11.92
C PHE A 74 1.46 16.60 -10.94
N GLY A 75 2.71 16.30 -10.60
CA GLY A 75 3.52 17.15 -9.72
C GLY A 75 3.07 17.18 -8.26
N VAL A 76 2.22 16.23 -7.83
CA VAL A 76 1.70 16.11 -6.46
C VAL A 76 2.53 15.09 -5.67
N ASP A 77 2.71 15.31 -4.37
CA ASP A 77 3.42 14.35 -3.52
C ASP A 77 2.60 13.06 -3.36
N THR A 78 3.29 11.91 -3.27
CA THR A 78 2.63 10.60 -3.22
C THR A 78 3.25 9.67 -2.19
N ILE A 79 2.40 8.84 -1.56
CA ILE A 79 2.78 7.81 -0.59
C ILE A 79 1.91 6.56 -0.80
N VAL A 80 2.42 5.38 -0.44
CA VAL A 80 1.63 4.15 -0.35
C VAL A 80 1.24 3.89 1.11
N ARG A 81 -0.05 3.68 1.38
CA ARG A 81 -0.54 3.28 2.71
C ARG A 81 -0.93 1.81 2.68
N PHE A 82 -0.23 0.96 3.42
CA PHE A 82 -0.52 -0.45 3.53
C PHE A 82 -1.33 -0.77 4.79
N GLY A 83 -2.58 -1.19 4.60
CA GLY A 83 -3.43 -1.73 5.66
C GLY A 83 -3.19 -3.22 5.87
N ALA A 84 -2.48 -3.56 6.95
CA ALA A 84 -2.24 -4.93 7.38
C ALA A 84 -3.44 -5.46 8.19
N LEU A 85 -4.27 -6.30 7.56
CA LEU A 85 -5.50 -6.79 8.19
C LEU A 85 -5.20 -7.99 9.10
N ASP A 86 -4.74 -7.69 10.32
CA ASP A 86 -4.51 -8.62 11.43
C ASP A 86 -5.82 -9.12 12.09
N ASN A 87 -6.98 -8.58 11.71
CA ASN A 87 -8.28 -9.20 11.95
C ASN A 87 -8.62 -10.38 11.02
N ALA A 88 -7.66 -10.84 10.21
CA ALA A 88 -7.83 -12.09 9.48
C ALA A 88 -8.15 -13.24 10.45
N PRO A 89 -9.07 -14.17 10.10
CA PRO A 89 -9.34 -15.34 10.93
C PRO A 89 -8.07 -16.20 11.09
N TYR A 90 -7.71 -16.52 12.34
CA TYR A 90 -6.60 -17.40 12.69
C TYR A 90 -7.07 -18.84 12.90
N ASP A 91 -7.98 -19.05 13.84
CA ASP A 91 -8.66 -20.32 14.08
C ASP A 91 -10.18 -20.14 13.94
N ILE A 92 -10.87 -21.19 13.49
CA ILE A 92 -12.33 -21.24 13.34
C ILE A 92 -12.83 -22.55 13.93
N ARG A 93 -13.79 -22.47 14.85
CA ARG A 93 -14.41 -23.64 15.48
C ARG A 93 -15.93 -23.56 15.37
N LEU A 94 -16.56 -24.71 15.27
CA LEU A 94 -18.01 -24.82 15.37
C LEU A 94 -18.37 -25.15 16.81
N ASP A 95 -19.34 -24.43 17.35
CA ASP A 95 -20.02 -24.82 18.58
C ASP A 95 -20.68 -26.19 18.36
N PRO A 96 -20.38 -27.22 19.17
CA PRO A 96 -20.94 -28.56 18.99
C PRO A 96 -22.46 -28.61 19.17
N GLU A 97 -23.05 -27.69 19.93
CA GLU A 97 -24.50 -27.70 20.20
C GLU A 97 -25.26 -26.85 19.19
N THR A 98 -24.80 -25.62 18.94
CA THR A 98 -25.53 -24.67 18.09
C THR A 98 -25.06 -24.68 16.64
N HIS A 99 -23.91 -25.29 16.33
CA HIS A 99 -23.23 -25.25 15.02
C HIS A 99 -22.85 -23.84 14.53
N HIS A 100 -22.96 -22.83 15.38
CA HIS A 100 -22.46 -21.50 15.06
C HIS A 100 -20.93 -21.52 14.98
N ALA A 101 -20.39 -20.87 13.95
CA ALA A 101 -18.95 -20.72 13.79
C ALA A 101 -18.42 -19.57 14.65
N TYR A 102 -17.34 -19.82 15.38
CA TYR A 102 -16.57 -18.85 16.15
C TYR A 102 -15.18 -18.73 15.56
N GLN A 103 -14.56 -17.56 15.68
CA GLN A 103 -13.19 -17.32 15.22
C GLN A 103 -12.35 -16.54 16.23
N THR A 104 -11.05 -16.77 16.21
CA THR A 104 -10.03 -15.86 16.74
C THR A 104 -9.34 -15.14 15.57
N THR A 105 -8.72 -14.00 15.85
CA THR A 105 -7.96 -13.22 14.86
C THR A 105 -6.46 -13.45 14.99
N TYR A 106 -5.69 -13.12 13.95
CA TYR A 106 -4.23 -13.08 14.05
C TYR A 106 -3.76 -12.10 15.14
N ALA A 107 -4.42 -10.94 15.26
CA ALA A 107 -4.15 -9.96 16.31
C ALA A 107 -4.25 -10.58 17.72
N TYR A 108 -5.30 -11.38 17.98
CA TYR A 108 -5.46 -12.05 19.27
C TYR A 108 -4.47 -13.20 19.45
N ALA A 109 -4.32 -14.06 18.43
CA ALA A 109 -3.54 -15.29 18.53
C ALA A 109 -2.03 -15.05 18.63
N LEU A 110 -1.53 -14.01 17.95
CA LEU A 110 -0.10 -13.70 17.88
C LEU A 110 0.32 -12.54 18.79
N GLY A 111 -0.62 -11.71 19.22
CA GLY A 111 -0.32 -10.45 19.91
C GLY A 111 0.44 -9.46 19.01
N VAL A 112 0.86 -8.34 19.60
CA VAL A 112 1.56 -7.27 18.88
C VAL A 112 2.88 -7.77 18.28
N ASP A 113 3.72 -8.42 19.10
CA ASP A 113 5.05 -8.88 18.68
C ASP A 113 4.96 -9.92 17.54
N GLY A 114 4.03 -10.88 17.64
CA GLY A 114 3.88 -11.88 16.59
C GLY A 114 3.30 -11.34 15.28
N VAL A 115 2.47 -10.29 15.33
CA VAL A 115 2.03 -9.56 14.13
C VAL A 115 3.19 -8.78 13.51
N GLU A 116 4.01 -8.13 14.33
CA GLU A 116 5.21 -7.40 13.88
C GLU A 116 6.24 -8.34 13.23
N ASP A 117 6.47 -9.52 13.80
CA ASP A 117 7.31 -10.57 13.22
C ASP A 117 6.78 -11.04 11.86
N LEU A 118 5.47 -11.18 11.73
CA LEU A 118 4.82 -11.59 10.47
C LEU A 118 4.98 -10.53 9.38
N LEU A 119 4.84 -9.26 9.74
CA LEU A 119 5.07 -8.12 8.84
C LEU A 119 6.53 -8.05 8.42
N GLY A 120 7.46 -8.21 9.37
CA GLY A 120 8.90 -8.26 9.10
C GLY A 120 9.28 -9.38 8.15
N ARG A 121 8.73 -10.58 8.37
CA ARG A 121 9.04 -11.77 7.57
C ARG A 121 8.56 -11.68 6.12
N TYR A 122 7.38 -11.13 5.88
CA TYR A 122 6.72 -11.26 4.57
C TYR A 122 6.50 -9.97 3.80
N TYR A 123 6.57 -8.79 4.44
CA TYR A 123 6.13 -7.54 3.82
C TYR A 123 7.20 -6.43 3.84
N ARG A 124 7.93 -6.25 4.95
CA ARG A 124 8.88 -5.12 5.09
C ARG A 124 9.95 -5.10 4.01
N ALA A 125 10.69 -6.20 3.85
CA ALA A 125 11.75 -6.29 2.85
C ALA A 125 11.23 -6.05 1.43
N MET A 126 10.04 -6.55 1.10
CA MET A 126 9.40 -6.32 -0.19
C MET A 126 9.03 -4.84 -0.40
N PHE A 127 8.49 -4.17 0.62
CA PHE A 127 8.13 -2.75 0.52
C PHE A 127 9.32 -1.82 0.55
N ASP A 128 10.36 -2.12 1.33
CA ASP A 128 11.63 -1.39 1.29
C ASP A 128 12.23 -1.46 -0.11
N SER A 129 12.27 -2.66 -0.69
CA SER A 129 12.67 -2.86 -2.07
C SER A 129 11.76 -2.05 -3.01
N LEU A 130 10.43 -2.19 -2.96
CA LEU A 130 9.53 -1.40 -3.83
C LEU A 130 9.72 0.11 -3.70
N ALA A 131 9.93 0.63 -2.49
CA ALA A 131 10.23 2.03 -2.24
C ALA A 131 11.53 2.44 -2.94
N ASP A 132 12.57 1.60 -2.85
CA ASP A 132 13.87 1.84 -3.47
C ASP A 132 13.79 1.82 -5.01
N ALA A 133 13.03 0.90 -5.59
CA ALA A 133 12.84 0.82 -7.04
C ALA A 133 12.00 1.97 -7.61
N THR A 134 11.11 2.56 -6.80
CA THR A 134 10.12 3.53 -7.30
C THR A 134 10.32 4.96 -6.81
N GLY A 135 11.13 5.16 -5.76
CA GLY A 135 11.28 6.45 -5.10
C GLY A 135 10.01 6.91 -4.37
N VAL A 136 9.12 5.98 -4.01
CA VAL A 136 7.84 6.25 -3.34
C VAL A 136 7.86 5.68 -1.93
N ASP A 137 7.51 6.52 -0.96
CA ASP A 137 7.47 6.15 0.45
C ASP A 137 6.26 5.30 0.76
N TYR A 138 6.33 4.57 1.87
CA TYR A 138 5.20 3.82 2.36
C TYR A 138 5.07 3.87 3.88
N GLU A 139 3.86 3.62 4.36
CA GLU A 139 3.55 3.39 5.76
C GLU A 139 2.71 2.12 5.91
N ILE A 140 2.89 1.44 7.05
CA ILE A 140 2.11 0.26 7.42
C ILE A 140 1.22 0.62 8.61
N GLU A 141 -0.06 0.32 8.50
CA GLU A 141 -1.03 0.44 9.57
C GLU A 141 -1.74 -0.91 9.75
N THR A 142 -1.74 -1.48 10.96
CA THR A 142 -2.51 -2.68 11.25
C THR A 142 -4.00 -2.36 11.40
N TYR A 143 -4.87 -3.34 11.16
CA TYR A 143 -6.29 -3.13 11.45
C TYR A 143 -6.51 -2.88 12.95
N THR A 144 -5.76 -3.53 13.83
CA THR A 144 -5.77 -3.24 15.28
C THR A 144 -5.51 -1.77 15.59
N ALA A 145 -4.50 -1.16 14.97
CA ALA A 145 -4.20 0.26 15.13
C ALA A 145 -5.31 1.14 14.54
N GLN A 146 -5.72 0.84 13.30
CA GLN A 146 -6.77 1.58 12.60
C GLN A 146 -8.09 1.59 13.38
N GLN A 147 -8.54 0.44 13.88
CA GLN A 147 -9.79 0.37 14.63
C GLN A 147 -9.67 1.00 16.02
N ALA A 148 -8.47 1.13 16.59
CA ALA A 148 -8.26 1.82 17.86
C ALA A 148 -8.32 3.34 17.73
N ASP A 149 -8.13 3.89 16.53
CA ASP A 149 -8.17 5.32 16.27
C ASP A 149 -9.56 5.93 16.63
N PRO A 150 -9.63 6.98 17.46
CA PRO A 150 -10.89 7.63 17.82
C PRO A 150 -11.70 8.13 16.61
N ALA A 151 -11.07 8.60 15.54
CA ALA A 151 -11.76 9.04 14.33
C ALA A 151 -12.42 7.86 13.60
N PHE A 152 -11.75 6.69 13.56
CA PHE A 152 -12.36 5.46 13.05
C PHE A 152 -13.58 5.06 13.89
N ARG A 153 -13.46 5.11 15.23
CA ARG A 153 -14.55 4.81 16.15
C ARG A 153 -15.73 5.76 15.99
N HIS A 154 -15.47 7.06 15.89
CA HIS A 154 -16.51 8.06 15.66
C HIS A 154 -17.25 7.80 14.34
N GLU A 155 -16.54 7.47 13.26
CA GLU A 155 -17.18 7.12 11.99
C GLU A 155 -18.01 5.85 12.10
N PHE A 156 -17.49 4.79 12.73
CA PHE A 156 -18.27 3.58 13.00
C PHE A 156 -19.54 3.88 13.82
N LEU A 157 -19.43 4.59 14.94
CA LEU A 157 -20.58 4.94 15.78
C LEU A 157 -21.61 5.77 15.02
N ALA A 158 -21.16 6.71 14.18
CA ALA A 158 -22.06 7.50 13.34
C ALA A 158 -22.86 6.63 12.36
N THR A 159 -22.25 5.55 11.83
CA THR A 159 -22.95 4.63 10.92
C THR A 159 -24.05 3.82 11.61
N LEU A 160 -23.99 3.59 12.94
CA LEU A 160 -25.03 2.89 13.68
C LEU A 160 -26.38 3.63 13.68
N GLY A 161 -26.37 4.96 13.64
CA GLY A 161 -27.58 5.79 13.49
C GLY A 161 -28.28 5.64 12.13
N ARG A 162 -27.63 4.95 11.18
CA ARG A 162 -28.14 4.64 9.84
C ARG A 162 -28.07 3.15 9.51
N LEU A 163 -27.96 2.31 10.55
CA LEU A 163 -27.76 0.87 10.39
C LEU A 163 -28.85 0.22 9.55
N ALA A 164 -30.11 0.65 9.74
CA ALA A 164 -31.26 0.12 8.99
C ALA A 164 -31.15 0.36 7.48
N GLN A 165 -30.52 1.47 7.06
CA GLN A 165 -30.35 1.84 5.65
C GLN A 165 -29.13 1.15 5.03
N ILE A 166 -28.02 1.02 5.77
CA ILE A 166 -26.77 0.45 5.23
C ILE A 166 -26.70 -1.08 5.31
N ARG A 167 -27.56 -1.73 6.12
CA ARG A 167 -27.41 -3.18 6.40
C ARG A 167 -27.57 -4.08 5.17
N TRP A 168 -28.41 -3.71 4.22
CA TRP A 168 -28.66 -4.54 3.03
C TRP A 168 -27.49 -4.50 2.06
N PRO A 169 -26.95 -3.32 1.70
CA PRO A 169 -25.71 -3.28 0.94
C PRO A 169 -24.55 -3.99 1.64
N LEU A 170 -24.43 -3.86 2.97
CA LEU A 170 -23.33 -4.46 3.72
C LEU A 170 -23.48 -5.97 4.00
N ALA A 171 -24.70 -6.50 3.93
CA ALA A 171 -25.03 -7.91 4.17
C ALA A 171 -26.23 -8.33 3.30
N PRO A 172 -26.08 -8.45 1.96
CA PRO A 172 -27.19 -8.54 1.02
C PRO A 172 -28.06 -9.79 1.18
N SER A 173 -27.52 -10.87 1.71
CA SER A 173 -28.27 -12.13 1.87
C SER A 173 -29.31 -12.10 2.99
N HIS A 174 -29.08 -11.32 4.06
CA HIS A 174 -29.89 -11.42 5.27
C HIS A 174 -30.02 -10.10 6.06
N GLY A 175 -29.33 -9.03 5.66
CA GLY A 175 -29.39 -7.73 6.32
C GLY A 175 -28.78 -7.72 7.73
N GLN A 176 -28.01 -8.76 8.09
CA GLN A 176 -27.29 -8.81 9.37
C GLN A 176 -25.83 -8.48 9.13
N VAL A 177 -25.42 -7.26 9.49
CA VAL A 177 -24.02 -6.87 9.40
C VAL A 177 -23.22 -7.50 10.52
N HIS A 178 -22.04 -8.04 10.19
CA HIS A 178 -21.24 -8.69 11.21
C HIS A 178 -20.37 -7.66 11.94
N ILE A 179 -20.74 -7.39 13.19
CA ILE A 179 -19.96 -6.65 14.17
C ILE A 179 -19.48 -7.70 15.18
N ARG A 180 -18.21 -8.08 15.11
CA ARG A 180 -17.63 -9.08 16.00
C ARG A 180 -16.93 -8.38 17.15
N LEU A 181 -17.28 -8.77 18.37
CA LEU A 181 -16.75 -8.21 19.61
C LEU A 181 -16.16 -9.37 20.40
N PRO A 182 -14.84 -9.65 20.31
CA PRO A 182 -14.23 -10.80 20.96
C PRO A 182 -14.49 -10.87 22.47
N CYS A 183 -14.72 -12.09 22.98
CA CYS A 183 -14.81 -12.33 24.41
C CYS A 183 -13.50 -11.91 25.10
N ARG A 184 -13.59 -11.12 26.17
CA ARG A 184 -12.42 -10.61 26.90
C ARG A 184 -11.59 -11.69 27.59
N GLN A 185 -12.16 -12.88 27.80
CA GLN A 185 -11.49 -13.99 28.49
C GLN A 185 -10.73 -14.91 27.54
N CYS A 186 -11.28 -15.18 26.34
CA CYS A 186 -10.68 -16.16 25.42
C CYS A 186 -10.51 -15.68 23.97
N GLY A 187 -10.92 -14.45 23.63
CA GLY A 187 -10.72 -13.86 22.30
C GLY A 187 -11.59 -14.42 21.18
N TRP A 188 -12.45 -15.40 21.47
CA TRP A 188 -13.40 -15.94 20.49
C TRP A 188 -14.55 -14.96 20.24
N ALA A 189 -14.88 -14.77 18.97
CA ALA A 189 -16.07 -14.04 18.53
C ALA A 189 -16.87 -14.88 17.53
N GLU A 190 -18.19 -14.77 17.58
CA GLU A 190 -19.05 -15.46 16.62
C GLU A 190 -18.81 -14.91 15.20
N LYS A 191 -18.42 -15.77 14.27
CA LYS A 191 -17.94 -15.41 12.92
C LYS A 191 -18.95 -14.60 12.10
N ARG A 192 -20.24 -14.95 12.23
CA ARG A 192 -21.36 -14.28 11.55
C ARG A 192 -22.08 -13.26 12.42
N ALA A 193 -21.69 -13.13 13.70
CA ALA A 193 -22.29 -12.22 14.67
C ALA A 193 -23.84 -12.29 14.68
N GLU A 194 -24.39 -13.49 14.48
CA GLU A 194 -25.83 -13.77 14.42
C GLU A 194 -26.53 -13.44 15.76
N ARG A 195 -25.80 -13.62 16.86
CA ARG A 195 -26.23 -13.36 18.24
C ARG A 195 -25.61 -12.09 18.84
N THR A 196 -24.92 -11.28 18.04
CA THR A 196 -24.47 -9.95 18.48
C THR A 196 -25.61 -8.94 18.30
N ARG A 197 -26.01 -8.27 19.38
CA ARG A 197 -27.16 -7.37 19.42
C ARG A 197 -26.75 -5.99 19.90
N LEU A 198 -27.09 -4.95 19.13
CA LEU A 198 -26.99 -3.56 19.58
C LEU A 198 -28.10 -3.31 20.61
N LEU A 199 -27.73 -3.08 21.87
CA LEU A 199 -28.65 -2.82 22.98
C LEU A 199 -29.03 -1.34 23.04
N ARG A 200 -28.02 -0.47 22.95
CA ARG A 200 -28.17 0.98 23.06
C ARG A 200 -27.15 1.68 22.16
N THR A 201 -27.54 2.82 21.59
CA THR A 201 -26.64 3.73 20.87
C THR A 201 -26.97 5.18 21.23
N GLY A 202 -25.96 6.06 21.25
CA GLY A 202 -26.09 7.46 21.64
C GLY A 202 -24.87 8.30 21.23
N SER A 203 -24.83 9.55 21.68
CA SER A 203 -23.88 10.57 21.21
C SER A 203 -22.40 10.27 21.46
N GLY A 204 -22.05 9.25 22.26
CA GLY A 204 -20.66 8.92 22.60
C GLY A 204 -20.31 7.43 22.59
N GLY A 205 -21.24 6.55 22.19
CA GLY A 205 -20.98 5.11 22.24
C GLY A 205 -22.19 4.23 21.96
N ALA A 206 -21.93 2.93 21.95
CA ALA A 206 -22.90 1.88 21.75
C ALA A 206 -22.60 0.67 22.64
N ASP A 207 -23.66 0.12 23.24
CA ASP A 207 -23.60 -1.07 24.07
C ASP A 207 -24.11 -2.26 23.25
N PHE A 208 -23.35 -3.36 23.29
CA PHE A 208 -23.67 -4.58 22.56
C PHE A 208 -23.73 -5.77 23.51
N ALA A 209 -24.67 -6.69 23.29
CA ALA A 209 -24.62 -8.04 23.83
C ALA A 209 -24.03 -9.00 22.79
N ALA A 210 -23.20 -9.94 23.23
CA ALA A 210 -22.64 -11.01 22.42
C ALA A 210 -22.55 -12.30 23.24
N VAL A 211 -22.23 -13.41 22.57
CA VAL A 211 -22.21 -14.76 23.17
C VAL A 211 -20.83 -15.38 22.97
N CYS A 212 -20.33 -16.07 24.00
CA CYS A 212 -19.13 -16.89 23.96
C CYS A 212 -19.54 -18.33 24.28
N THR A 213 -19.00 -19.30 23.55
CA THR A 213 -19.26 -20.73 23.80
C THR A 213 -18.87 -21.14 25.22
N ASP A 214 -17.78 -20.58 25.74
CA ASP A 214 -17.17 -21.04 27.00
C ASP A 214 -17.56 -20.15 28.19
N HIS A 215 -17.86 -18.87 27.93
CA HIS A 215 -18.10 -17.86 28.97
C HIS A 215 -19.52 -17.29 28.99
N GLY A 216 -20.41 -17.81 28.13
CA GLY A 216 -21.81 -17.39 28.07
C GLY A 216 -22.01 -15.99 27.47
N ASP A 217 -23.12 -15.36 27.85
CA ASP A 217 -23.50 -14.01 27.40
C ASP A 217 -22.61 -12.94 28.05
N TYR A 218 -22.21 -11.94 27.28
CA TYR A 218 -21.46 -10.79 27.77
C TYR A 218 -21.86 -9.49 27.06
N GLU A 219 -21.62 -8.37 27.74
CA GLU A 219 -21.85 -7.04 27.19
C GLU A 219 -20.52 -6.33 26.92
N VAL A 220 -20.49 -5.52 25.85
CA VAL A 220 -19.33 -4.74 25.43
C VAL A 220 -19.78 -3.33 25.07
N ALA A 221 -19.22 -2.35 25.78
CA ALA A 221 -19.34 -0.94 25.44
C ALA A 221 -18.26 -0.54 24.40
N VAL A 222 -18.70 -0.02 23.27
CA VAL A 222 -17.85 0.55 22.22
C VAL A 222 -18.03 2.06 22.22
N THR A 223 -16.95 2.79 22.49
CA THR A 223 -16.90 4.26 22.45
C THR A 223 -15.70 4.70 21.61
N ALA A 224 -15.47 6.00 21.48
CA ALA A 224 -14.26 6.52 20.84
C ALA A 224 -12.96 6.18 21.62
N ASP A 225 -13.08 6.02 22.94
CA ASP A 225 -11.93 5.93 23.85
C ASP A 225 -11.81 4.55 24.53
N THR A 226 -12.73 3.61 24.25
CA THR A 226 -12.66 2.28 24.87
C THR A 226 -11.66 1.38 24.15
N GLY A 227 -10.89 0.61 24.91
CA GLY A 227 -10.00 -0.45 24.40
C GLY A 227 -10.74 -1.71 23.90
N ALA A 228 -12.05 -1.66 23.69
CA ALA A 228 -12.82 -2.80 23.20
C ALA A 228 -12.47 -3.08 21.74
N TYR A 229 -11.96 -4.27 21.44
CA TYR A 229 -11.64 -4.65 20.07
C TYR A 229 -12.92 -4.73 19.21
N LEU A 230 -12.94 -3.97 18.12
CA LEU A 230 -14.03 -3.94 17.15
C LEU A 230 -13.57 -4.62 15.87
N ASP A 231 -14.16 -5.77 15.56
CA ASP A 231 -13.90 -6.49 14.32
C ASP A 231 -15.10 -6.40 13.36
N LEU A 232 -14.95 -5.58 12.33
CA LEU A 232 -15.97 -5.40 11.30
C LEU A 232 -15.78 -6.39 10.15
N ALA A 233 -16.89 -6.94 9.64
CA ALA A 233 -16.87 -7.66 8.37
C ALA A 233 -16.32 -6.81 7.22
N THR A 234 -15.79 -7.50 6.21
CA THR A 234 -15.08 -6.96 5.06
C THR A 234 -15.73 -5.74 4.41
N LEU A 235 -17.03 -5.77 4.07
CA LEU A 235 -17.71 -4.63 3.44
C LEU A 235 -17.88 -3.46 4.42
N TYR A 236 -18.29 -3.75 5.66
CA TYR A 236 -18.52 -2.72 6.67
C TYR A 236 -17.23 -2.00 7.06
N ARG A 237 -16.13 -2.75 7.23
CA ARG A 237 -14.79 -2.18 7.42
C ARG A 237 -14.41 -1.24 6.28
N ASN A 238 -14.66 -1.64 5.02
CA ASN A 238 -14.34 -0.78 3.88
C ASN A 238 -15.21 0.48 3.85
N LEU A 239 -16.50 0.40 4.20
CA LEU A 239 -17.35 1.59 4.32
C LEU A 239 -16.77 2.59 5.34
N VAL A 240 -16.50 2.14 6.58
CA VAL A 240 -15.98 3.03 7.65
C VAL A 240 -14.63 3.62 7.25
N LYS A 241 -13.69 2.78 6.81
CA LYS A 241 -12.34 3.21 6.40
C LYS A 241 -12.39 4.20 5.23
N GLU A 242 -13.18 3.91 4.21
CA GLU A 242 -13.24 4.78 3.02
C GLU A 242 -13.97 6.11 3.34
N ARG A 243 -14.92 6.12 4.27
CA ARG A 243 -15.54 7.38 4.74
C ARG A 243 -14.56 8.24 5.51
N LEU A 244 -13.75 7.63 6.38
CA LEU A 244 -12.68 8.32 7.07
C LEU A 244 -11.67 8.92 6.07
N ALA A 245 -11.28 8.15 5.06
CA ALA A 245 -10.33 8.57 4.03
C ALA A 245 -10.78 9.77 3.18
N VAL A 246 -12.10 10.01 3.06
CA VAL A 246 -12.66 11.15 2.30
C VAL A 246 -12.75 12.43 3.14
N ARG A 247 -12.68 12.32 4.47
CA ARG A 247 -12.69 13.48 5.38
C ARG A 247 -11.33 14.20 5.43
N ASP A 248 -10.27 13.57 4.97
CA ASP A 248 -8.96 14.20 4.83
C ASP A 248 -8.97 15.14 3.62
N HIS A 249 -8.96 16.45 3.88
CA HIS A 249 -8.94 17.48 2.84
C HIS A 249 -7.53 17.81 2.33
N VAL A 250 -6.49 17.33 3.01
CA VAL A 250 -5.09 17.53 2.65
C VAL A 250 -4.60 16.40 1.76
N THR A 251 -4.95 15.16 2.12
CA THR A 251 -4.55 13.95 1.38
C THR A 251 -5.70 13.35 0.60
N LEU A 252 -5.58 13.28 -0.73
CA LEU A 252 -6.49 12.47 -1.53
C LEU A 252 -6.13 11.00 -1.40
N SER A 253 -6.98 10.22 -0.73
CA SER A 253 -6.81 8.77 -0.66
C SER A 253 -7.38 8.08 -1.90
N VAL A 254 -6.56 7.28 -2.59
CA VAL A 254 -6.92 6.43 -3.73
C VAL A 254 -6.88 4.97 -3.30
N MET A 255 -8.01 4.26 -3.37
CA MET A 255 -8.07 2.85 -2.99
C MET A 255 -7.57 1.97 -4.14
N VAL A 256 -6.48 1.23 -3.93
CA VAL A 256 -5.95 0.26 -4.90
C VAL A 256 -6.38 -1.14 -4.48
N LYS A 257 -7.16 -1.81 -5.34
CA LYS A 257 -7.77 -3.12 -5.04
C LYS A 257 -7.59 -4.08 -6.21
N GLY A 258 -7.60 -5.38 -5.93
CA GLY A 258 -7.68 -6.40 -6.98
C GLY A 258 -8.99 -6.29 -7.78
N GLY A 259 -8.98 -6.71 -9.05
CA GLY A 259 -10.13 -6.58 -9.96
C GLY A 259 -11.44 -7.20 -9.45
N ASP A 260 -11.38 -8.23 -8.61
CA ASP A 260 -12.57 -8.85 -8.01
C ASP A 260 -13.34 -7.91 -7.07
N TRP A 261 -12.68 -6.89 -6.52
CA TRP A 261 -13.33 -5.92 -5.66
C TRP A 261 -14.25 -4.96 -6.39
N ALA A 262 -14.22 -4.90 -7.73
CA ALA A 262 -15.13 -4.04 -8.49
C ALA A 262 -16.60 -4.32 -8.14
N TYR A 263 -16.97 -5.61 -8.04
CA TYR A 263 -18.31 -6.04 -7.66
C TYR A 263 -18.63 -5.73 -6.20
N GLY A 264 -17.69 -5.97 -5.28
CA GLY A 264 -17.87 -5.66 -3.86
C GLY A 264 -18.01 -4.15 -3.60
N CYS A 265 -17.34 -3.31 -4.39
CA CYS A 265 -17.41 -1.86 -4.25
C CYS A 265 -18.77 -1.29 -4.68
N GLN A 266 -19.53 -1.97 -5.55
CA GLN A 266 -20.91 -1.55 -5.88
C GLN A 266 -21.78 -1.51 -4.62
N LEU A 267 -21.65 -2.52 -3.75
CA LEU A 267 -22.36 -2.58 -2.47
C LEU A 267 -21.84 -1.54 -1.47
N VAL A 268 -20.53 -1.30 -1.45
CA VAL A 268 -19.95 -0.22 -0.62
C VAL A 268 -20.48 1.13 -1.08
N ASP A 269 -20.58 1.37 -2.39
CA ASP A 269 -21.10 2.62 -2.96
C ASP A 269 -22.59 2.83 -2.63
N GLU A 270 -23.39 1.77 -2.69
CA GLU A 270 -24.77 1.82 -2.26
C GLU A 270 -24.87 2.16 -0.76
N ALA A 271 -24.05 1.56 0.10
CA ALA A 271 -23.97 1.93 1.51
C ALA A 271 -23.53 3.39 1.74
N PHE A 272 -22.58 3.89 0.94
CA PHE A 272 -22.15 5.30 0.96
C PHE A 272 -23.31 6.24 0.64
N ALA A 273 -24.13 5.91 -0.37
CA ALA A 273 -25.25 6.74 -0.80
C ALA A 273 -26.35 6.87 0.29
N GLN A 274 -26.44 5.92 1.22
CA GLN A 274 -27.36 5.98 2.37
C GLN A 274 -26.86 6.88 3.51
N LEU A 275 -25.61 7.36 3.43
CA LEU A 275 -24.97 8.17 4.46
C LEU A 275 -24.73 9.59 3.95
N PRO A 276 -24.86 10.62 4.80
CA PRO A 276 -24.77 11.99 4.35
C PRO A 276 -23.36 12.39 3.89
N GLY A 277 -23.33 13.30 2.91
CA GLY A 277 -22.30 14.32 2.73
C GLY A 277 -20.99 13.92 2.06
N LEU A 278 -20.72 12.63 1.83
CA LEU A 278 -19.43 12.18 1.29
C LEU A 278 -19.61 11.30 0.05
N VAL A 279 -18.82 11.59 -0.99
CA VAL A 279 -18.71 10.74 -2.18
C VAL A 279 -17.56 9.75 -1.94
N PRO A 280 -17.69 8.46 -2.35
CA PRO A 280 -16.61 7.49 -2.22
C PRO A 280 -15.25 8.00 -2.75
N PRO A 281 -14.12 7.55 -2.19
CA PRO A 281 -12.81 7.90 -2.70
C PRO A 281 -12.59 7.32 -4.11
N PRO A 282 -11.69 7.90 -4.93
CA PRO A 282 -11.28 7.24 -6.18
C PRO A 282 -10.75 5.83 -5.90
N ARG A 283 -11.07 4.88 -6.79
CA ARG A 283 -10.59 3.50 -6.70
C ARG A 283 -9.92 3.09 -8.01
N VAL A 284 -8.81 2.38 -7.91
CA VAL A 284 -8.13 1.74 -9.05
C VAL A 284 -8.18 0.23 -8.84
N PHE A 285 -8.76 -0.46 -9.82
CA PHE A 285 -8.85 -1.92 -9.83
C PHE A 285 -7.74 -2.49 -10.71
N THR A 286 -6.84 -3.26 -10.09
CA THR A 286 -5.69 -3.86 -10.77
C THR A 286 -6.09 -5.15 -11.49
N PRO A 287 -5.26 -5.63 -12.42
CA PRO A 287 -5.49 -6.92 -13.06
C PRO A 287 -5.80 -8.07 -12.09
N MET A 288 -6.79 -8.89 -12.45
CA MET A 288 -7.08 -10.14 -11.76
C MET A 288 -6.25 -11.28 -12.33
N VAL A 289 -5.64 -12.07 -11.46
CA VAL A 289 -4.88 -13.28 -11.84
C VAL A 289 -5.83 -14.47 -11.88
N LEU A 290 -5.91 -15.12 -13.03
CA LEU A 290 -6.81 -16.24 -13.30
C LEU A 290 -6.06 -17.55 -13.48
N THR A 291 -6.73 -18.66 -13.19
CA THR A 291 -6.33 -19.99 -13.60
C THR A 291 -6.68 -20.21 -15.09
N ASP A 292 -6.26 -21.35 -15.63
CA ASP A 292 -6.65 -21.85 -16.96
C ASP A 292 -8.17 -22.05 -17.11
N THR A 293 -8.87 -22.35 -16.02
CA THR A 293 -10.35 -22.44 -15.99
C THR A 293 -11.06 -21.08 -15.91
N GLY A 294 -10.31 -19.97 -15.82
CA GLY A 294 -10.87 -18.63 -15.62
C GLY A 294 -11.26 -18.30 -14.18
N ALA A 295 -11.00 -19.20 -13.22
CA ALA A 295 -11.21 -18.92 -11.81
C ALA A 295 -10.14 -17.95 -11.28
N LYS A 296 -10.47 -17.14 -10.26
CA LYS A 296 -9.46 -16.30 -9.58
C LYS A 296 -8.45 -17.20 -8.86
N LEU A 297 -7.17 -16.91 -9.02
CA LEU A 297 -6.10 -17.57 -8.29
C LEU A 297 -6.32 -17.40 -6.77
N SER A 298 -6.45 -18.52 -6.05
CA SER A 298 -6.76 -18.53 -4.62
C SER A 298 -5.87 -19.53 -3.88
N LYS A 299 -4.98 -19.00 -3.02
CA LYS A 299 -4.07 -19.81 -2.18
C LYS A 299 -4.84 -20.71 -1.21
N SER A 300 -5.93 -20.21 -0.62
CA SER A 300 -6.71 -20.98 0.37
C SER A 300 -7.40 -22.19 -0.23
N LEU A 301 -8.04 -22.05 -1.39
CA LEU A 301 -8.76 -23.16 -2.04
C LEU A 301 -7.80 -24.27 -2.49
N ILE A 302 -6.60 -23.92 -2.91
CA ILE A 302 -5.56 -24.88 -3.28
C ILE A 302 -5.06 -25.61 -2.02
N ARG A 303 -4.75 -24.89 -0.94
CA ARG A 303 -4.31 -25.48 0.33
C ARG A 303 -5.37 -26.39 0.97
N GLU A 304 -6.65 -26.05 0.82
CA GLU A 304 -7.78 -26.85 1.30
C GLU A 304 -8.09 -28.07 0.40
N ASN A 305 -7.27 -28.33 -0.64
CA ASN A 305 -7.49 -29.38 -1.65
C ASN A 305 -8.87 -29.29 -2.33
N ARG A 306 -9.47 -28.09 -2.39
CA ARG A 306 -10.76 -27.86 -3.06
C ARG A 306 -10.61 -27.61 -4.55
N VAL A 307 -9.44 -27.14 -4.97
CA VAL A 307 -9.09 -26.89 -6.38
C VAL A 307 -7.66 -27.36 -6.60
N ALA A 308 -7.40 -28.03 -7.73
CA ALA A 308 -6.04 -28.43 -8.11
C ALA A 308 -5.16 -27.19 -8.42
N PRO A 309 -3.84 -27.29 -8.26
CA PRO A 309 -2.93 -26.25 -8.73
C PRO A 309 -3.17 -25.94 -10.23
N PRO A 310 -3.20 -24.66 -10.65
CA PRO A 310 -3.48 -24.32 -12.04
C PRO A 310 -2.39 -24.85 -12.98
N SER A 311 -2.79 -25.34 -14.16
CA SER A 311 -1.81 -25.74 -15.17
C SER A 311 -0.90 -24.56 -15.55
N GLY A 312 0.42 -24.78 -15.52
CA GLY A 312 1.42 -23.75 -15.83
C GLY A 312 1.64 -22.69 -14.74
N ALA A 313 1.03 -22.81 -13.55
CA ALA A 313 1.40 -21.97 -12.42
C ALA A 313 2.73 -22.45 -11.80
N ARG A 314 3.66 -21.51 -11.59
CA ARG A 314 4.90 -21.78 -10.84
C ARG A 314 4.67 -21.67 -9.33
N PRO A 315 5.42 -22.38 -8.47
CA PRO A 315 5.27 -22.32 -7.02
C PRO A 315 5.26 -20.89 -6.46
N TRP A 316 6.18 -20.04 -6.94
CA TRP A 316 6.29 -18.64 -6.52
C TRP A 316 5.03 -17.79 -6.79
N MET A 317 4.16 -18.23 -7.72
CA MET A 317 2.91 -17.53 -8.00
C MET A 317 1.88 -17.69 -6.86
N LEU A 318 2.01 -18.76 -6.07
CA LEU A 318 1.17 -19.07 -4.91
C LEU A 318 1.82 -18.63 -3.60
N ASP A 319 3.16 -18.67 -3.54
CA ASP A 319 3.94 -18.26 -2.39
C ASP A 319 5.24 -17.61 -2.84
N VAL A 320 5.38 -16.30 -2.66
CA VAL A 320 6.58 -15.58 -3.12
C VAL A 320 7.89 -16.08 -2.50
N THR A 321 7.86 -16.81 -1.39
CA THR A 321 9.07 -17.38 -0.80
C THR A 321 9.70 -18.48 -1.66
N ASP A 322 8.94 -19.03 -2.63
CA ASP A 322 9.43 -20.02 -3.58
C ASP A 322 10.07 -19.39 -4.83
N TRP A 323 10.38 -18.09 -4.81
CA TRP A 323 11.12 -17.43 -5.88
C TRP A 323 12.59 -17.87 -5.85
N ASP A 324 13.15 -18.26 -7.01
CA ASP A 324 14.51 -18.82 -7.11
C ASP A 324 15.64 -17.80 -6.82
N GLY A 325 15.32 -16.50 -6.69
CA GLY A 325 16.26 -15.41 -6.39
C GLY A 325 16.01 -14.74 -5.04
N ASP A 326 16.69 -13.63 -4.79
CA ASP A 326 16.44 -12.79 -3.62
C ASP A 326 15.19 -11.90 -3.77
N THR A 327 14.82 -11.21 -2.69
CA THR A 327 13.67 -10.29 -2.67
C THR A 327 13.79 -9.19 -3.72
N ASP A 328 15.00 -8.63 -3.91
CA ASP A 328 15.21 -7.54 -4.85
C ASP A 328 15.00 -7.98 -6.30
N SER A 329 15.52 -9.16 -6.67
CA SER A 329 15.33 -9.75 -7.99
C SER A 329 13.86 -10.06 -8.29
N PHE A 330 13.08 -10.46 -7.27
CA PHE A 330 11.63 -10.65 -7.38
C PHE A 330 10.93 -9.30 -7.60
N ILE A 331 11.27 -8.29 -6.81
CA ILE A 331 10.67 -6.96 -6.93
C ILE A 331 11.01 -6.31 -8.27
N ASP A 332 12.23 -6.45 -8.78
CA ASP A 332 12.61 -5.96 -10.10
C ASP A 332 11.79 -6.63 -11.21
N ALA A 333 11.57 -7.94 -11.09
CA ALA A 333 10.71 -8.69 -12.01
C ALA A 333 9.25 -8.21 -11.96
N MET A 334 8.72 -7.94 -10.76
CA MET A 334 7.37 -7.41 -10.56
C MET A 334 7.24 -5.97 -11.07
N VAL A 335 8.20 -5.09 -10.78
CA VAL A 335 8.24 -3.71 -11.27
C VAL A 335 8.27 -3.71 -12.79
N TRP A 336 9.09 -4.55 -13.41
CA TRP A 336 9.11 -4.70 -14.86
C TRP A 336 7.74 -5.15 -15.40
N LEU A 337 7.19 -6.25 -14.86
CA LEU A 337 5.91 -6.81 -15.30
C LEU A 337 4.78 -5.78 -15.22
N VAL A 338 4.62 -5.14 -14.05
CA VAL A 338 3.52 -4.19 -13.82
C VAL A 338 3.76 -2.88 -14.57
N SER A 339 5.00 -2.47 -14.82
CA SER A 339 5.29 -1.34 -15.72
C SER A 339 4.83 -1.61 -17.14
N ARG A 340 5.01 -2.85 -17.65
CA ARG A 340 4.48 -3.26 -18.97
C ARG A 340 2.95 -3.23 -19.01
N MET A 341 2.30 -3.61 -17.91
CA MET A 341 0.85 -3.50 -17.77
C MET A 341 0.39 -2.04 -17.75
N LEU A 342 1.08 -1.16 -17.01
CA LEU A 342 0.68 0.25 -16.89
C LEU A 342 0.95 1.07 -18.16
N ALA A 343 1.84 0.60 -19.04
CA ALA A 343 2.24 1.30 -20.27
C ALA A 343 1.08 1.60 -21.22
N ASP A 344 0.02 0.79 -21.22
CA ASP A 344 -1.21 1.02 -21.98
C ASP A 344 -2.42 0.62 -21.11
N PRO A 345 -3.46 1.48 -20.99
CA PRO A 345 -4.71 1.12 -20.30
C PRO A 345 -5.30 -0.24 -20.72
N LYS A 346 -5.13 -0.66 -21.97
CA LYS A 346 -5.59 -1.97 -22.49
C LYS A 346 -4.93 -3.15 -21.77
N HIS A 347 -3.70 -2.96 -21.33
CA HIS A 347 -2.93 -3.98 -20.61
C HIS A 347 -3.26 -3.93 -19.11
N PHE A 348 -3.44 -2.75 -18.52
CA PHE A 348 -3.70 -2.66 -17.08
C PHE A 348 -5.14 -3.02 -16.71
N TYR A 349 -6.14 -2.61 -17.47
CA TYR A 349 -7.55 -2.84 -17.12
C TYR A 349 -8.09 -4.12 -17.76
N ARG A 350 -7.47 -5.26 -17.45
CA ARG A 350 -7.90 -6.61 -17.88
C ARG A 350 -7.46 -7.68 -16.88
N SER A 351 -7.88 -8.92 -17.10
CA SER A 351 -7.37 -10.09 -16.36
C SER A 351 -6.24 -10.81 -17.10
N TYR A 352 -5.39 -11.52 -16.37
CA TYR A 352 -4.31 -12.35 -16.91
C TYR A 352 -4.39 -13.76 -16.32
N THR A 353 -4.19 -14.78 -17.16
CA THR A 353 -4.02 -16.15 -16.64
C THR A 353 -2.62 -16.34 -16.08
N THR A 354 -2.43 -17.32 -15.18
CA THR A 354 -1.10 -17.71 -14.68
C THR A 354 -0.14 -18.08 -15.82
N ALA A 355 -0.63 -18.78 -16.85
CA ALA A 355 0.16 -19.13 -18.03
C ALA A 355 0.59 -17.88 -18.84
N GLU A 356 -0.29 -16.89 -18.99
CA GLU A 356 0.07 -15.64 -19.68
C GLU A 356 1.09 -14.83 -18.87
N LEU A 357 0.93 -14.77 -17.54
CA LEU A 357 1.94 -14.14 -16.68
C LEU A 357 3.27 -14.87 -16.74
N ASP A 358 3.27 -16.20 -16.78
CA ASP A 358 4.50 -16.99 -16.94
C ASP A 358 5.19 -16.70 -18.27
N ARG A 359 4.42 -16.67 -19.37
CA ARG A 359 4.93 -16.34 -20.70
C ARG A 359 5.57 -14.95 -20.73
N ILE A 360 4.90 -13.95 -20.14
CA ILE A 360 5.43 -12.58 -20.07
C ILE A 360 6.67 -12.51 -19.19
N MET A 361 6.63 -13.13 -18.01
CA MET A 361 7.72 -13.11 -17.04
C MET A 361 8.98 -13.84 -17.55
N THR A 362 8.79 -14.96 -18.25
CA THR A 362 9.90 -15.75 -18.83
C THR A 362 10.62 -15.02 -19.94
N ALA A 363 9.90 -14.16 -20.67
CA ALA A 363 10.48 -13.35 -21.74
C ALA A 363 10.93 -11.96 -21.28
N ARG A 364 11.01 -11.74 -19.95
CA ARG A 364 11.69 -10.60 -19.35
C ARG A 364 13.18 -10.61 -19.77
N PRO A 365 13.75 -9.46 -20.17
CA PRO A 365 15.19 -9.38 -20.41
C PRO A 365 15.99 -9.82 -19.18
N ALA A 366 17.17 -10.39 -19.40
CA ALA A 366 18.08 -10.69 -18.31
C ALA A 366 18.31 -9.42 -17.45
N PRO A 367 18.46 -9.55 -16.12
CA PRO A 367 18.76 -8.42 -15.27
C PRO A 367 19.97 -7.67 -15.82
N THR A 368 19.85 -6.36 -15.96
CA THR A 368 20.99 -5.50 -16.28
C THR A 368 21.99 -5.57 -15.14
N THR A 369 23.28 -5.60 -15.44
CA THR A 369 24.37 -5.47 -14.43
C THR A 369 24.46 -4.07 -13.83
N ALA A 370 23.64 -3.12 -14.30
CA ALA A 370 23.56 -1.79 -13.73
C ALA A 370 23.08 -1.86 -12.27
N PRO A 371 23.76 -1.19 -11.33
CA PRO A 371 23.38 -1.21 -9.94
C PRO A 371 22.01 -0.54 -9.75
N ARG A 372 21.20 -1.11 -8.85
CA ARG A 372 19.89 -0.57 -8.49
C ARG A 372 20.09 0.82 -7.88
N ALA A 373 19.50 1.82 -8.52
CA ALA A 373 19.64 3.20 -8.11
C ALA A 373 18.31 3.77 -7.62
N ARG A 374 18.29 4.27 -6.39
CA ARG A 374 17.15 5.00 -5.84
C ARG A 374 16.96 6.30 -6.60
N GLU A 375 15.76 6.56 -7.12
CA GLU A 375 15.49 7.81 -7.82
C GLU A 375 15.19 8.96 -6.84
N MET A 376 15.90 10.08 -6.99
CA MET A 376 15.65 11.29 -6.20
C MET A 376 15.52 12.51 -7.11
N ASN A 377 14.45 13.29 -6.94
CA ASN A 377 14.28 14.52 -7.71
C ASN A 377 15.12 15.66 -7.13
N LEU A 378 15.74 16.44 -8.02
CA LEU A 378 16.46 17.68 -7.70
C LEU A 378 15.88 18.87 -8.47
N TYR A 379 15.91 20.05 -7.84
CA TYR A 379 15.78 21.29 -8.58
C TYR A 379 16.95 21.44 -9.54
N ARG A 380 16.70 21.98 -10.74
CA ARG A 380 17.69 22.14 -11.82
C ARG A 380 19.04 22.69 -11.32
N ARG A 381 19.01 23.78 -10.54
CA ARG A 381 20.21 24.41 -9.97
C ARG A 381 21.10 23.49 -9.14
N TYR A 382 20.52 22.47 -8.49
CA TYR A 382 21.29 21.50 -7.69
C TYR A 382 21.66 20.28 -8.52
N PHE A 383 20.76 19.86 -9.43
CA PHE A 383 21.03 18.79 -10.38
C PHE A 383 22.28 19.08 -11.20
N ASP A 384 22.39 20.29 -11.76
CA ASP A 384 23.53 20.67 -12.61
C ASP A 384 24.86 20.62 -11.84
N LEU A 385 24.86 20.88 -10.53
CA LEU A 385 26.04 20.77 -9.66
C LEU A 385 26.44 19.32 -9.39
N VAL A 386 25.45 18.42 -9.23
CA VAL A 386 25.71 16.98 -9.09
C VAL A 386 26.22 16.41 -10.41
N ALA A 387 25.59 16.75 -11.52
CA ALA A 387 25.99 16.32 -12.86
C ALA A 387 27.39 16.83 -13.25
N ALA A 388 27.79 18.01 -12.75
CA ALA A 388 29.15 18.53 -12.89
C ALA A 388 30.16 17.91 -11.90
N GLY A 389 29.71 17.10 -10.94
CA GLY A 389 30.55 16.51 -9.89
C GLY A 389 31.05 17.49 -8.83
N SER A 390 30.59 18.75 -8.85
CA SER A 390 31.03 19.78 -7.90
C SER A 390 30.26 19.75 -6.58
N LYS A 391 28.99 19.31 -6.60
CA LYS A 391 28.22 18.98 -5.39
C LYS A 391 28.41 17.51 -5.05
N THR A 392 29.10 17.26 -3.93
CA THR A 392 29.43 15.89 -3.46
C THR A 392 28.73 15.52 -2.15
N ILE A 393 27.96 16.43 -1.55
CA ILE A 393 27.10 16.15 -0.41
C ILE A 393 25.67 16.58 -0.73
N GLU A 394 24.74 15.62 -0.76
CA GLU A 394 23.31 15.88 -0.88
C GLU A 394 22.65 15.96 0.51
N VAL A 395 21.82 16.98 0.72
CA VAL A 395 21.15 17.22 1.99
C VAL A 395 19.69 16.82 1.89
N ARG A 396 19.28 15.91 2.78
CA ARG A 396 17.89 15.47 2.92
C ARG A 396 17.48 15.49 4.38
N VAL A 397 16.18 15.44 4.64
CA VAL A 397 15.67 15.06 5.96
C VAL A 397 15.51 13.54 6.00
N GLN A 398 15.51 12.95 7.19
CA GLN A 398 15.46 11.51 7.40
C GLN A 398 14.03 10.97 7.20
N TYR A 399 13.51 11.13 5.98
CA TYR A 399 12.28 10.47 5.55
C TYR A 399 12.40 8.95 5.74
N PRO A 400 11.28 8.25 6.01
CA PRO A 400 11.31 6.80 6.26
C PRO A 400 12.05 5.99 5.18
N ASN A 401 11.90 6.36 3.90
CA ASN A 401 12.58 5.70 2.79
C ASN A 401 14.10 5.87 2.77
N LEU A 402 14.65 6.93 3.37
CA LEU A 402 16.09 7.20 3.41
C LEU A 402 16.78 6.58 4.62
N ARG A 403 16.02 5.98 5.56
CA ARG A 403 16.58 5.41 6.80
C ARG A 403 17.59 4.30 6.56
N ASN A 404 17.39 3.52 5.50
CA ASN A 404 18.24 2.39 5.15
C ASN A 404 19.29 2.73 4.09
N LEU A 405 19.39 4.00 3.67
CA LEU A 405 20.41 4.42 2.71
C LEU A 405 21.80 4.24 3.34
N ALA A 406 22.67 3.51 2.66
CA ALA A 406 23.98 3.17 3.18
C ALA A 406 25.09 3.41 2.14
N ALA A 407 26.34 3.40 2.62
CA ALA A 407 27.51 3.43 1.74
C ALA A 407 27.48 2.21 0.79
N GLY A 408 27.73 2.45 -0.50
CA GLY A 408 27.62 1.45 -1.56
C GLY A 408 26.31 1.52 -2.35
N ASP A 409 25.26 2.11 -1.79
CA ASP A 409 24.00 2.32 -2.51
C ASP A 409 24.19 3.26 -3.69
N HIS A 410 23.27 3.17 -4.65
CA HIS A 410 23.26 4.07 -5.81
C HIS A 410 22.05 4.99 -5.75
N VAL A 411 22.26 6.24 -6.12
CA VAL A 411 21.21 7.25 -6.22
C VAL A 411 21.22 7.84 -7.62
N ARG A 412 20.10 7.73 -8.32
CA ARG A 412 19.87 8.38 -9.60
C ARG A 412 19.12 9.68 -9.34
N PHE A 413 19.85 10.80 -9.43
CA PHE A 413 19.22 12.09 -9.38
C PHE A 413 18.52 12.39 -10.70
N VAL A 414 17.30 12.91 -10.64
CA VAL A 414 16.49 13.19 -11.83
C VAL A 414 16.05 14.65 -11.83
N CYS A 415 16.14 15.30 -12.99
CA CYS A 415 15.59 16.63 -13.21
C CYS A 415 14.94 16.72 -14.60
N GLY A 416 13.60 16.65 -14.66
CA GLY A 416 12.88 16.67 -15.93
C GLY A 416 13.18 15.42 -16.76
N GLY A 417 13.89 15.59 -17.88
CA GLY A 417 14.33 14.49 -18.76
C GLY A 417 15.76 14.02 -18.52
N ASP A 418 16.52 14.71 -17.66
CA ASP A 418 17.92 14.42 -17.40
C ASP A 418 18.10 13.62 -16.10
N ASP A 419 19.13 12.79 -16.05
CA ASP A 419 19.50 12.05 -14.86
C ASP A 419 21.02 11.96 -14.64
N ALA A 420 21.42 11.76 -13.39
CA ALA A 420 22.81 11.60 -12.98
C ALA A 420 22.90 10.46 -11.96
N LEU A 421 23.64 9.40 -12.31
CA LEU A 421 23.87 8.25 -11.44
C LEU A 421 25.03 8.53 -10.50
N THR A 422 24.83 8.29 -9.20
CA THR A 422 25.84 8.49 -8.17
C THR A 422 25.93 7.27 -7.27
N ARG A 423 27.09 7.09 -6.63
CA ARG A 423 27.31 6.10 -5.57
C ARG A 423 27.41 6.81 -4.22
N VAL A 424 26.69 6.30 -3.23
CA VAL A 424 26.77 6.77 -1.85
C VAL A 424 28.09 6.31 -1.24
N LYS A 425 28.87 7.25 -0.73
CA LYS A 425 30.15 7.00 -0.04
C LYS A 425 29.98 6.91 1.47
N ARG A 426 29.08 7.74 2.00
CA ARG A 426 28.80 7.87 3.42
C ARG A 426 27.42 8.50 3.61
N VAL A 427 26.73 8.10 4.67
CA VAL A 427 25.54 8.78 5.18
C VAL A 427 25.83 9.20 6.61
N ALA A 428 25.66 10.48 6.92
CA ALA A 428 25.77 11.03 8.26
C ALA A 428 24.46 11.68 8.71
N HIS A 429 24.24 11.62 10.02
CA HIS A 429 23.00 12.06 10.67
C HIS A 429 23.28 13.23 11.59
N TYR A 430 22.41 14.23 11.55
CA TYR A 430 22.47 15.45 12.34
C TYR A 430 21.10 15.79 12.91
N SER A 431 21.09 16.52 14.02
CA SER A 431 19.86 16.97 14.67
C SER A 431 19.27 18.24 14.02
N SER A 432 20.09 19.02 13.30
CA SER A 432 19.70 20.27 12.64
C SER A 432 20.54 20.57 11.39
N PHE A 433 20.04 21.48 10.54
CA PHE A 433 20.77 21.90 9.35
C PHE A 433 22.01 22.75 9.67
N GLU A 434 21.99 23.55 10.74
CA GLU A 434 23.19 24.28 11.14
C GLU A 434 24.24 23.37 11.76
N GLU A 435 23.90 22.37 12.57
CA GLU A 435 24.87 21.37 13.03
C GLU A 435 25.55 20.67 11.84
N MET A 436 24.76 20.31 10.82
CA MET A 436 25.27 19.69 9.60
C MET A 436 26.19 20.65 8.83
N LEU A 437 25.80 21.91 8.59
CA LEU A 437 26.62 22.89 7.86
C LEU A 437 27.86 23.36 8.64
N ASP A 438 27.86 23.23 9.97
CA ASP A 438 29.02 23.54 10.80
C ASP A 438 30.04 22.38 10.83
N THR A 439 29.58 21.17 10.50
CA THR A 439 30.41 19.95 10.48
C THR A 439 30.88 19.58 9.07
N GLU A 440 29.99 19.65 8.10
CA GLU A 440 30.24 19.34 6.70
C GLU A 440 30.74 20.57 5.95
N ASP A 441 31.58 20.38 4.93
CA ASP A 441 32.09 21.48 4.11
C ASP A 441 30.97 22.10 3.24
N PRO A 442 30.59 23.38 3.45
CA PRO A 442 29.52 24.02 2.68
C PRO A 442 29.81 24.06 1.18
N GLU A 443 31.08 24.08 0.75
CA GLU A 443 31.43 24.06 -0.68
C GLU A 443 31.05 22.73 -1.33
N ARG A 444 31.12 21.62 -0.57
CA ARG A 444 30.69 20.29 -1.04
C ARG A 444 29.17 20.14 -1.08
N VAL A 445 28.45 20.89 -0.26
CA VAL A 445 26.97 20.92 -0.22
C VAL A 445 26.40 21.79 -1.34
N ASN A 446 26.93 23.00 -1.52
CA ASN A 446 26.60 23.88 -2.63
C ASN A 446 27.74 24.89 -2.89
N PRO A 447 28.60 24.66 -3.89
CA PRO A 447 29.77 25.51 -4.15
C PRO A 447 29.41 26.91 -4.64
N THR A 448 28.14 27.18 -4.95
CA THR A 448 27.68 28.46 -5.54
C THR A 448 27.02 29.40 -4.52
N SER A 449 26.96 29.02 -3.24
CA SER A 449 26.24 29.78 -2.21
C SER A 449 27.00 29.78 -0.90
N PRO A 450 27.11 30.93 -0.19
CA PRO A 450 27.67 30.96 1.16
C PRO A 450 26.77 30.23 2.17
N ARG A 451 27.36 29.74 3.27
CA ARG A 451 26.72 28.93 4.33
C ARG A 451 25.34 29.46 4.74
N ASP A 452 25.22 30.72 5.12
CA ASP A 452 23.95 31.27 5.66
C ASP A 452 22.84 31.29 4.60
N GLN A 453 23.20 31.53 3.34
CA GLN A 453 22.26 31.46 2.23
C GLN A 453 21.90 30.01 1.89
N GLN A 454 22.81 29.04 2.08
CA GLN A 454 22.47 27.62 1.98
C GLN A 454 21.45 27.22 3.04
N LEU A 455 21.70 27.58 4.31
CA LEU A 455 20.78 27.30 5.42
C LEU A 455 19.37 27.84 5.14
N ALA A 456 19.28 29.11 4.73
CA ALA A 456 18.01 29.72 4.37
C ALA A 456 17.31 29.00 3.19
N ASN A 457 18.06 28.61 2.15
CA ASN A 457 17.53 27.88 1.01
C ASN A 457 17.03 26.48 1.40
N ILE A 458 17.77 25.76 2.24
CA ILE A 458 17.42 24.42 2.71
C ILE A 458 16.15 24.49 3.55
N ARG A 459 16.05 25.45 4.48
CA ARG A 459 14.84 25.66 5.31
C ARG A 459 13.61 26.07 4.53
N ARG A 460 13.80 26.72 3.37
CA ARG A 460 12.70 27.00 2.45
C ARG A 460 12.12 25.73 1.81
N ILE A 461 12.92 24.68 1.68
CA ILE A 461 12.51 23.37 1.16
C ILE A 461 12.00 22.48 2.31
N TYR A 462 12.70 22.50 3.44
CA TYR A 462 12.41 21.71 4.64
C TYR A 462 12.13 22.64 5.82
N GLY A 463 10.86 22.93 6.07
CA GLY A 463 10.46 23.69 7.26
C GLY A 463 10.76 22.94 8.57
N PRO A 464 10.54 23.58 9.73
CA PRO A 464 10.91 23.04 11.05
C PRO A 464 10.37 21.63 11.33
N GLU A 465 9.14 21.33 10.91
CA GLU A 465 8.53 20.00 11.09
C GLU A 465 9.27 18.89 10.33
N LYS A 466 9.85 19.23 9.18
CA LYS A 466 10.64 18.28 8.38
C LYS A 466 12.05 18.16 8.94
N GLU A 467 12.63 19.25 9.40
CA GLU A 467 13.93 19.25 10.09
C GLU A 467 13.88 18.37 11.35
N ALA A 468 12.75 18.39 12.07
CA ALA A 468 12.51 17.54 13.24
C ALA A 468 12.52 16.02 12.97
N LEU A 469 12.45 15.60 11.70
CA LEU A 469 12.66 14.19 11.32
C LEU A 469 14.12 13.76 11.47
N GLY A 470 15.05 14.70 11.60
CA GLY A 470 16.49 14.49 11.50
C GLY A 470 17.03 14.89 10.13
N VAL A 471 18.30 15.26 10.07
CA VAL A 471 19.00 15.72 8.86
C VAL A 471 20.00 14.67 8.41
N LEU A 472 20.04 14.42 7.10
CA LEU A 472 20.98 13.52 6.43
C LEU A 472 21.93 14.32 5.55
N ALA A 473 23.24 14.10 5.73
CA ALA A 473 24.27 14.44 4.76
C ALA A 473 24.67 13.16 4.02
N ILE A 474 24.36 13.11 2.73
CA ILE A 474 24.61 11.96 1.86
C ILE A 474 25.81 12.31 0.99
N GLU A 475 26.97 11.76 1.31
CA GLU A 475 28.17 11.92 0.51
C GLU A 475 28.05 11.04 -0.74
N ILE A 476 28.19 11.66 -1.91
CA ILE A 476 27.95 11.04 -3.22
C ILE A 476 29.15 11.21 -4.14
N GLU A 477 29.35 10.21 -4.99
CA GLU A 477 30.34 10.21 -6.06
C GLU A 477 29.63 9.98 -7.40
N LEU A 478 29.78 10.91 -8.35
CA LEU A 478 29.20 10.76 -9.69
C LEU A 478 29.81 9.55 -10.41
N ILE A 479 28.94 8.68 -10.91
CA ILE A 479 29.34 7.58 -11.78
C ILE A 479 29.21 8.08 -13.21
N SER A 480 30.35 8.41 -13.81
CA SER A 480 30.44 8.61 -15.26
C SER A 480 30.14 7.30 -15.98
N GLU A 481 29.34 7.32 -17.05
CA GLU A 481 29.20 6.17 -17.93
C GLU A 481 30.58 5.72 -18.42
N PRO A 482 30.84 4.42 -18.60
CA PRO A 482 32.05 3.97 -19.26
C PRO A 482 32.08 4.64 -20.64
N THR A 483 33.11 5.44 -20.92
CA THR A 483 33.40 5.90 -22.28
C THR A 483 33.40 4.68 -23.20
N ALA A 484 32.42 4.61 -24.10
CA ALA A 484 32.28 3.56 -25.10
C ALA A 484 33.44 3.55 -26.09
#